data_AF-A0A0N1GZG0-F1
#
_entry.id   AF-A0A0N1GZG0-F1
#
_cell.length_a   1.000
_cell.length_b   1.000
_cell.length_c   1.000
_cell.angle_alpha   90.00
_cell.angle_beta   90.00
_cell.angle_gamma   90.00
#
_symmetry.space_group_name_H-M   'P 1'
#
loop_
_entity.id
_entity.type
_entity.pdbx_description
1 polymer ?
#
loop_
_entity_poly.entity_id
_entity_poly.type
_entity_poly.pdbx_seq_one_letter_code
_entity_poly.pdbx_strand_id
1 'polypeptide(L)'
;MANHMANGHSNGIHSGTTLDKLPKSNVFTSNLPPDSQYPTPEASHAAPRERLGPRMVKEALYTYVRPEPTEEPELLAVSKRALKDLGLSESEASSDLLKEVVAGNKVFWDEKNGGVYPWAQCYGGFQFGSWAGQLGDGRAISLFEGTNPDTGVRYEWQLKGAGKTPYSRFADGKAVLRSSIREFVVSEYLNALGIPTTRALSLTLCPKSQVSRERVEPGAIVCRFAQSWLRFGTFDLMRSRGDRGLIRRTATYVAEQAFGGWDKLPARVEIKEGGSAT
;
A
#
# COMPACT_ATOMS: atom_id res chain seq x y z
N MET A 1 6.18 1.55 -19.32
CA MET A 1 5.14 2.54 -19.65
C MET A 1 3.91 2.23 -18.81
N ALA A 2 3.75 2.88 -17.65
CA ALA A 2 2.55 2.74 -16.84
C ALA A 2 1.54 3.77 -17.37
N ASN A 3 0.58 3.34 -18.17
CA ASN A 3 -0.55 4.18 -18.56
C ASN A 3 -1.40 4.41 -17.32
N HIS A 4 -1.38 5.64 -16.82
CA HIS A 4 -2.43 6.17 -15.97
C HIS A 4 -3.72 6.12 -16.79
N MET A 5 -4.49 5.04 -16.66
CA MET A 5 -5.81 4.96 -17.29
C MET A 5 -6.75 5.87 -16.51
N ALA A 6 -7.36 6.81 -17.25
CA ALA A 6 -8.34 7.81 -16.85
C ALA A 6 -7.82 9.04 -16.05
N ASN A 7 -7.54 10.13 -16.79
CA ASN A 7 -7.64 11.50 -16.28
C ASN A 7 -9.05 12.03 -16.56
N GLY A 8 -10.02 11.61 -15.74
CA GLY A 8 -11.37 12.17 -15.77
C GLY A 8 -11.37 13.56 -15.15
N HIS A 9 -11.41 14.61 -15.97
CA HIS A 9 -11.70 15.96 -15.50
C HIS A 9 -13.22 16.12 -15.37
N SER A 10 -13.78 15.85 -14.19
CA SER A 10 -15.15 16.22 -13.85
C SER A 10 -15.20 17.68 -13.34
N ASN A 11 -15.94 18.52 -14.07
CA ASN A 11 -16.25 19.92 -13.74
C ASN A 11 -17.52 20.06 -12.88
N GLY A 12 -17.89 19.03 -12.11
CA GLY A 12 -18.97 19.11 -11.13
C GLY A 12 -18.47 19.70 -9.81
N ILE A 13 -19.34 20.43 -9.10
CA ILE A 13 -19.10 20.83 -7.71
C ILE A 13 -19.00 19.54 -6.88
N HIS A 14 -17.78 19.08 -6.65
CA HIS A 14 -17.48 17.81 -5.99
C HIS A 14 -17.63 17.98 -4.48
N SER A 15 -18.72 17.47 -3.89
CA SER A 15 -18.89 17.45 -2.43
C SER A 15 -18.05 16.36 -1.75
N GLY A 16 -17.62 15.33 -2.50
CA GLY A 16 -16.89 14.17 -1.98
C GLY A 16 -17.67 13.35 -0.94
N THR A 17 -17.16 12.17 -0.58
CA THR A 17 -17.68 11.38 0.54
C THR A 17 -16.84 11.59 1.80
N THR A 18 -17.40 11.25 2.96
CA THR A 18 -16.65 11.16 4.22
C THR A 18 -15.84 9.86 4.27
N LEU A 19 -14.77 9.83 5.06
CA LEU A 19 -13.85 8.68 5.11
C LEU A 19 -14.53 7.41 5.66
N ASP A 20 -15.47 7.53 6.59
CA ASP A 20 -16.25 6.39 7.09
C ASP A 20 -17.09 5.75 5.98
N LYS A 21 -17.70 6.56 5.10
CA LYS A 21 -18.55 6.13 3.99
C LYS A 21 -17.80 5.73 2.73
N LEU A 22 -16.51 6.05 2.61
CA LEU A 22 -15.69 5.62 1.48
C LEU A 22 -15.77 4.09 1.32
N PRO A 23 -16.13 3.55 0.14
CA PRO A 23 -16.12 2.11 -0.10
C PRO A 23 -14.72 1.52 0.11
N LYS A 24 -14.60 0.56 1.02
CA LYS A 24 -13.34 -0.09 1.38
C LYS A 24 -13.36 -1.54 0.96
N SER A 25 -12.27 -1.99 0.36
CA SER A 25 -12.05 -3.38 -0.04
C SER A 25 -10.66 -3.86 0.34
N ASN A 26 -10.45 -5.15 0.14
CA ASN A 26 -9.20 -5.84 0.38
C ASN A 26 -8.88 -6.83 -0.77
N VAL A 27 -9.19 -6.43 -2.01
CA VAL A 27 -9.06 -7.19 -3.25
C VAL A 27 -7.68 -7.83 -3.36
N PHE A 28 -6.59 -7.12 -3.03
CA PHE A 28 -5.26 -7.72 -2.96
C PHE A 28 -5.20 -8.96 -2.05
N THR A 29 -5.62 -8.83 -0.80
CA THR A 29 -5.56 -9.92 0.20
C THR A 29 -6.61 -11.01 -0.02
N SER A 30 -7.74 -10.70 -0.65
CA SER A 30 -8.74 -11.71 -1.02
C SER A 30 -8.30 -12.59 -2.19
N ASN A 31 -7.39 -12.10 -3.05
CA ASN A 31 -7.01 -12.81 -4.27
C ASN A 31 -5.63 -13.48 -4.19
N LEU A 32 -4.77 -13.08 -3.28
CA LEU A 32 -3.39 -13.58 -3.16
C LEU A 32 -3.20 -14.34 -1.84
N PRO A 33 -2.22 -15.24 -1.73
CA PRO A 33 -2.08 -16.05 -0.52
C PRO A 33 -1.45 -15.25 0.63
N PRO A 34 -2.01 -15.37 1.85
CA PRO A 34 -1.40 -14.85 3.06
C PRO A 34 -0.20 -15.71 3.49
N ASP A 35 0.60 -15.13 4.36
CA ASP A 35 1.57 -15.81 5.20
C ASP A 35 0.91 -16.92 6.03
N SER A 36 1.41 -18.15 5.90
CA SER A 36 0.83 -19.31 6.57
C SER A 36 0.88 -19.25 8.10
N GLN A 37 1.79 -18.45 8.67
CA GLN A 37 1.83 -18.22 10.12
C GLN A 37 0.69 -17.31 10.60
N TYR A 38 0.16 -16.46 9.72
CA TYR A 38 -0.93 -15.53 10.02
C TYR A 38 -1.96 -15.58 8.88
N PRO A 39 -2.67 -16.71 8.72
CA PRO A 39 -3.54 -16.94 7.56
C PRO A 39 -4.81 -16.07 7.59
N THR A 40 -5.18 -15.52 8.74
CA THR A 40 -6.37 -14.67 8.90
C THR A 40 -6.06 -13.38 9.69
N PRO A 41 -6.89 -12.34 9.57
CA PRO A 41 -6.83 -11.15 10.42
C PRO A 41 -6.78 -11.45 11.92
N GLU A 42 -7.65 -12.34 12.40
CA GLU A 42 -7.80 -12.70 13.82
C GLU A 42 -6.50 -13.32 14.36
N ALA A 43 -5.88 -14.22 13.58
CA ALA A 43 -4.61 -14.84 13.94
C ALA A 43 -3.48 -13.82 14.09
N SER A 44 -3.44 -12.80 13.23
CA SER A 44 -2.48 -11.69 13.35
C SER A 44 -2.83 -10.75 14.49
N HIS A 45 -4.11 -10.45 14.69
CA HIS A 45 -4.58 -9.52 15.72
C HIS A 45 -4.27 -10.04 17.13
N ALA A 46 -4.60 -11.31 17.40
CA ALA A 46 -4.34 -11.96 18.68
C ALA A 46 -2.84 -12.18 18.97
N ALA A 47 -1.98 -12.09 17.95
CA ALA A 47 -0.55 -12.31 18.12
C ALA A 47 0.11 -11.15 18.92
N PRO A 48 0.96 -11.47 19.90
CA PRO A 48 1.85 -10.50 20.52
C PRO A 48 2.70 -9.82 19.44
N ARG A 49 2.96 -8.52 19.62
CA ARG A 49 3.60 -7.70 18.60
C ARG A 49 5.00 -8.18 18.26
N GLU A 50 5.71 -8.72 19.24
CA GLU A 50 7.06 -9.26 19.13
C GLU A 50 7.12 -10.41 18.12
N ARG A 51 6.02 -11.15 17.94
CA ARG A 51 5.90 -12.24 16.95
C ARG A 51 5.61 -11.77 15.53
N LEU A 52 5.18 -10.52 15.34
CA LEU A 52 4.99 -9.86 14.04
C LEU A 52 6.27 -9.23 13.50
N GLY A 53 7.40 -9.51 14.16
CA GLY A 53 8.72 -8.99 13.79
C GLY A 53 9.41 -9.73 12.64
N PRO A 54 10.63 -9.30 12.30
CA PRO A 54 11.36 -9.73 11.12
C PRO A 54 11.58 -11.24 11.00
N ARG A 55 11.25 -11.81 9.84
CA ARG A 55 11.54 -13.21 9.50
C ARG A 55 11.41 -13.47 8.00
N MET A 56 11.81 -14.66 7.57
CA MET A 56 11.58 -15.11 6.20
C MET A 56 10.14 -15.61 6.03
N VAL A 57 9.39 -14.98 5.12
CA VAL A 57 8.06 -15.44 4.68
C VAL A 57 8.18 -16.21 3.36
N LYS A 58 7.55 -17.38 3.26
CA LYS A 58 7.55 -18.23 2.06
C LYS A 58 6.12 -18.45 1.57
N GLU A 59 5.97 -18.72 0.27
CA GLU A 59 4.69 -19.11 -0.36
C GLU A 59 3.53 -18.13 -0.15
N ALA A 60 3.84 -16.86 0.10
CA ALA A 60 2.88 -15.81 0.40
C ALA A 60 3.22 -14.49 -0.30
N LEU A 61 2.20 -13.65 -0.52
CA LEU A 61 2.32 -12.32 -1.11
C LEU A 61 2.20 -11.21 -0.07
N TYR A 62 1.73 -11.52 1.13
CA TYR A 62 1.61 -10.57 2.22
C TYR A 62 1.52 -11.27 3.58
N THR A 63 1.71 -10.49 4.64
CA THR A 63 1.35 -10.86 6.00
C THR A 63 0.35 -9.85 6.54
N TYR A 64 -0.73 -10.31 7.18
CA TYR A 64 -1.59 -9.43 7.97
C TYR A 64 -0.78 -8.85 9.13
N VAL A 65 -0.77 -7.53 9.28
CA VAL A 65 0.01 -6.84 10.34
C VAL A 65 -0.61 -5.49 10.64
N ARG A 66 -0.93 -5.24 11.92
CA ARG A 66 -1.47 -3.94 12.36
C ARG A 66 -0.36 -2.88 12.50
N PRO A 67 -0.64 -1.59 12.23
CA PRO A 67 0.28 -0.48 12.55
C PRO A 67 0.69 -0.43 14.02
N GLU A 68 1.82 0.22 14.30
CA GLU A 68 2.23 0.64 15.64
C GLU A 68 1.41 1.87 16.03
N PRO A 69 0.70 1.85 17.18
CA PRO A 69 0.07 3.04 17.71
C PRO A 69 1.07 4.18 17.79
N THR A 70 0.65 5.35 17.35
CA THR A 70 1.40 6.58 17.41
C THR A 70 0.85 7.42 18.56
N GLU A 71 1.72 7.74 19.51
CA GLU A 71 1.42 8.65 20.61
C GLU A 71 1.49 10.10 20.16
N GLU A 72 0.48 10.89 20.56
CA GLU A 72 0.37 12.33 20.28
C GLU A 72 0.67 12.70 18.80
N PRO A 73 0.01 12.07 17.80
CA PRO A 73 0.28 12.37 16.41
C PRO A 73 -0.13 13.81 16.06
N GLU A 74 0.69 14.48 15.25
CA GLU A 74 0.39 15.80 14.70
C GLU A 74 0.28 15.71 13.18
N LEU A 75 -0.90 16.01 12.64
CA LEU A 75 -1.14 16.01 11.20
C LEU A 75 -0.60 17.31 10.61
N LEU A 76 0.60 17.26 10.01
CA LEU A 76 1.30 18.44 9.51
C LEU A 76 0.77 18.93 8.15
N ALA A 77 0.35 17.99 7.29
CA ALA A 77 -0.16 18.33 5.96
C ALA A 77 -1.12 17.26 5.42
N VAL A 78 -2.09 17.70 4.63
CA VAL A 78 -2.98 16.87 3.82
C VAL A 78 -3.04 17.47 2.40
N SER A 79 -2.86 16.64 1.37
CA SER A 79 -3.01 17.08 -0.02
C SER A 79 -4.49 17.14 -0.41
N LYS A 80 -5.00 18.33 -0.70
CA LYS A 80 -6.37 18.52 -1.21
C LYS A 80 -6.61 17.81 -2.54
N ARG A 81 -5.60 17.78 -3.42
CA ARG A 81 -5.70 17.05 -4.69
C ARG A 81 -5.81 15.55 -4.44
N ALA A 82 -5.02 15.02 -3.51
CA ALA A 82 -5.13 13.63 -3.11
C ALA A 82 -6.51 13.28 -2.56
N LEU A 83 -7.12 14.13 -1.71
CA LEU A 83 -8.49 13.92 -1.24
C LEU A 83 -9.48 13.78 -2.41
N LYS A 84 -9.39 14.69 -3.41
CA LYS A 84 -10.23 14.61 -4.61
C LYS A 84 -10.02 13.31 -5.39
N ASP A 85 -8.78 12.90 -5.61
CA ASP A 85 -8.48 11.64 -6.32
C ASP A 85 -9.03 10.41 -5.60
N LEU A 86 -9.08 10.48 -4.28
CA LEU A 86 -9.64 9.46 -3.39
C LEU A 86 -11.17 9.56 -3.25
N GLY A 87 -11.81 10.57 -3.84
CA GLY A 87 -13.25 10.81 -3.76
C GLY A 87 -13.71 11.37 -2.41
N LEU A 88 -12.80 11.91 -1.61
CA LEU A 88 -13.08 12.45 -0.27
C LEU A 88 -13.44 13.93 -0.31
N SER A 89 -14.31 14.35 0.61
CA SER A 89 -14.61 15.77 0.86
C SER A 89 -13.36 16.51 1.34
N GLU A 90 -13.21 17.79 0.97
CA GLU A 90 -12.14 18.64 1.51
C GLU A 90 -12.23 18.80 3.04
N SER A 91 -13.42 18.68 3.64
CA SER A 91 -13.61 18.75 5.09
C SER A 91 -12.91 17.61 5.84
N GLU A 92 -12.61 16.50 5.18
CA GLU A 92 -11.86 15.39 5.78
C GLU A 92 -10.43 15.79 6.13
N ALA A 93 -9.86 16.82 5.48
CA ALA A 93 -8.49 17.28 5.76
C ALA A 93 -8.25 17.62 7.24
N SER A 94 -9.30 18.00 7.96
CA SER A 94 -9.28 18.33 9.39
C SER A 94 -10.11 17.38 10.25
N SER A 95 -10.53 16.22 9.73
CA SER A 95 -11.32 15.27 10.51
C SER A 95 -10.44 14.47 11.49
N ASP A 96 -10.94 14.26 12.71
CA ASP A 96 -10.27 13.40 13.70
C ASP A 96 -10.12 11.97 13.18
N LEU A 97 -11.13 11.48 12.43
CA LEU A 97 -11.08 10.17 11.82
C LEU A 97 -9.91 10.04 10.84
N LEU A 98 -9.71 11.02 9.94
CA LEU A 98 -8.58 11.00 9.01
C LEU A 98 -7.27 11.00 9.79
N LYS A 99 -7.13 11.89 10.79
CA LYS A 99 -5.94 11.97 11.65
C LYS A 99 -5.59 10.63 12.28
N GLU A 100 -6.55 9.95 12.92
CA GLU A 100 -6.31 8.66 13.57
C GLU A 100 -5.97 7.55 12.57
N VAL A 101 -6.60 7.55 11.39
CA VAL A 101 -6.32 6.56 10.32
C VAL A 101 -4.91 6.76 9.76
N VAL A 102 -4.54 7.99 9.41
CA VAL A 102 -3.22 8.27 8.79
C VAL A 102 -2.07 8.26 9.80
N ALA A 103 -2.36 8.30 11.09
CA ALA A 103 -1.41 8.03 12.17
C ALA A 103 -1.24 6.52 12.48
N GLY A 104 -2.07 5.66 11.90
CA GLY A 104 -2.08 4.22 12.16
C GLY A 104 -2.77 3.81 13.48
N ASN A 105 -3.50 4.73 14.11
CA ASN A 105 -4.20 4.48 15.37
C ASN A 105 -5.58 3.86 15.15
N LYS A 106 -6.19 4.10 13.99
CA LYS A 106 -7.49 3.53 13.62
C LYS A 106 -7.39 2.74 12.32
N VAL A 107 -8.00 1.56 12.34
CA VAL A 107 -8.13 0.65 11.20
C VAL A 107 -9.61 0.30 11.02
N PHE A 108 -10.00 -0.16 9.83
CA PHE A 108 -11.39 -0.48 9.50
C PHE A 108 -11.67 -1.98 9.64
N TRP A 109 -11.21 -2.56 10.75
CA TRP A 109 -11.49 -3.94 11.17
C TRP A 109 -11.62 -3.99 12.68
N ASP A 110 -12.53 -4.82 13.18
CA ASP A 110 -12.64 -5.19 14.58
C ASP A 110 -13.04 -6.67 14.75
N GLU A 111 -12.82 -7.23 15.94
CA GLU A 111 -13.08 -8.66 16.22
C GLU A 111 -14.56 -9.05 16.11
N LYS A 112 -15.49 -8.10 16.25
CA LYS A 112 -16.93 -8.37 16.33
C LYS A 112 -17.60 -8.30 14.96
N ASN A 113 -17.26 -7.29 14.17
CA ASN A 113 -17.89 -6.95 12.91
C ASN A 113 -17.02 -7.31 11.69
N GLY A 114 -15.76 -7.70 11.91
CA GLY A 114 -14.79 -7.91 10.85
C GLY A 114 -14.43 -6.60 10.15
N GLY A 115 -14.15 -6.68 8.84
CA GLY A 115 -13.80 -5.53 8.01
C GLY A 115 -12.51 -5.76 7.22
N VAL A 116 -11.81 -4.67 6.89
CA VAL A 116 -10.55 -4.72 6.15
C VAL A 116 -9.37 -4.62 7.11
N TYR A 117 -8.61 -5.71 7.22
CA TYR A 117 -7.45 -5.77 8.09
C TYR A 117 -6.17 -5.33 7.37
N PRO A 118 -5.28 -4.57 8.02
CA PRO A 118 -4.04 -4.11 7.39
C PRO A 118 -3.05 -5.25 7.05
N TRP A 119 -2.21 -5.02 6.04
CA TRP A 119 -1.22 -5.99 5.56
C TRP A 119 0.09 -5.34 5.13
N ALA A 120 1.14 -6.15 5.05
CA ALA A 120 2.43 -5.77 4.47
C ALA A 120 2.81 -6.76 3.37
N GLN A 121 3.25 -6.28 2.20
CA GLN A 121 3.52 -7.14 1.05
C GLN A 121 4.90 -7.81 1.12
N CYS A 122 4.96 -9.07 0.66
CA CYS A 122 6.17 -9.86 0.49
C CYS A 122 6.68 -9.72 -0.94
N TYR A 123 7.93 -9.28 -1.10
CA TYR A 123 8.61 -9.21 -2.39
C TYR A 123 10.12 -9.32 -2.19
N GLY A 124 10.87 -9.49 -3.28
CA GLY A 124 12.33 -9.52 -3.30
C GLY A 124 12.87 -8.46 -4.24
N GLY A 125 14.13 -8.56 -4.62
CA GLY A 125 14.65 -7.70 -5.67
C GLY A 125 16.16 -7.68 -5.78
N PHE A 126 16.61 -7.12 -6.90
CA PHE A 126 18.01 -6.78 -7.10
C PHE A 126 18.28 -5.39 -6.51
N GLN A 127 19.30 -5.28 -5.68
CA GLN A 127 19.80 -4.01 -5.17
C GLN A 127 21.21 -3.81 -5.70
N PHE A 128 21.42 -2.72 -6.44
CA PHE A 128 22.71 -2.39 -7.06
C PHE A 128 23.28 -3.53 -7.93
N GLY A 129 22.41 -4.21 -8.69
CA GLY A 129 22.80 -5.31 -9.59
C GLY A 129 22.90 -6.69 -8.94
N SER A 130 22.88 -6.78 -7.60
CA SER A 130 22.99 -8.04 -6.85
C SER A 130 21.65 -8.49 -6.30
N TRP A 131 21.37 -9.78 -6.33
CA TRP A 131 20.15 -10.35 -5.74
C TRP A 131 20.17 -10.17 -4.22
N ALA A 132 19.21 -9.41 -3.67
CA ALA A 132 19.14 -9.09 -2.25
C ALA A 132 18.25 -10.06 -1.45
N GLY A 133 17.74 -11.12 -2.08
CA GLY A 133 16.85 -12.08 -1.45
C GLY A 133 15.45 -11.51 -1.18
N GLN A 134 14.84 -11.95 -0.08
CA GLN A 134 13.55 -11.45 0.35
C GLN A 134 13.71 -10.05 0.99
N LEU A 135 12.91 -9.13 0.47
CA LEU A 135 12.70 -7.79 1.00
C LEU A 135 11.28 -7.75 1.60
N GLY A 136 10.39 -6.97 1.01
CA GLY A 136 9.03 -6.76 1.50
C GLY A 136 8.81 -5.36 2.07
N ASP A 137 7.57 -5.11 2.48
CA ASP A 137 7.15 -3.86 3.09
C ASP A 137 7.70 -3.74 4.52
N GLY A 138 9.01 -3.52 4.65
CA GLY A 138 9.71 -3.53 5.95
C GLY A 138 9.46 -2.33 6.85
N ARG A 139 8.76 -1.31 6.36
CA ARG A 139 8.33 -0.13 7.13
C ARG A 139 7.07 0.47 6.54
N ALA A 140 6.29 -0.33 5.85
CA ALA A 140 5.09 0.10 5.18
C ALA A 140 3.97 -0.89 5.51
N ILE A 141 2.77 -0.38 5.76
CA ILE A 141 1.60 -1.19 6.09
C ILE A 141 0.43 -0.63 5.31
N SER A 142 -0.13 -1.46 4.43
CA SER A 142 -1.34 -1.16 3.69
C SER A 142 -2.56 -1.30 4.62
N LEU A 143 -3.47 -0.33 4.57
CA LEU A 143 -4.62 -0.29 5.49
C LEU A 143 -5.86 -0.93 4.87
N PHE A 144 -6.19 -0.51 3.65
CA PHE A 144 -7.35 -0.91 2.86
C PHE A 144 -7.18 -0.39 1.44
N GLU A 145 -8.05 -0.83 0.54
CA GLU A 145 -8.23 -0.21 -0.77
C GLU A 145 -9.51 0.65 -0.76
N GLY A 146 -9.39 1.94 -1.04
CA GLY A 146 -10.52 2.86 -1.15
C GLY A 146 -10.94 3.03 -2.61
N THR A 147 -12.22 2.91 -2.91
CA THR A 147 -12.75 3.19 -4.26
C THR A 147 -13.37 4.57 -4.28
N ASN A 148 -12.87 5.44 -5.16
CA ASN A 148 -13.47 6.74 -5.42
C ASN A 148 -14.88 6.53 -6.02
N PRO A 149 -15.96 6.95 -5.35
CA PRO A 149 -17.33 6.68 -5.80
C PRO A 149 -17.67 7.32 -7.17
N ASP A 150 -17.05 8.45 -7.49
CA ASP A 150 -17.36 9.22 -8.70
C ASP A 150 -16.64 8.66 -9.93
N THR A 151 -15.41 8.17 -9.75
CA THR A 151 -14.57 7.68 -10.85
C THR A 151 -14.53 6.15 -10.95
N GLY A 152 -14.96 5.44 -9.90
CA GLY A 152 -14.81 4.00 -9.77
C GLY A 152 -13.36 3.53 -9.60
N VAL A 153 -12.39 4.44 -9.51
CA VAL A 153 -10.98 4.09 -9.42
C VAL A 153 -10.65 3.65 -7.99
N ARG A 154 -10.00 2.49 -7.87
CA ARG A 154 -9.56 1.90 -6.61
C ARG A 154 -8.11 2.23 -6.32
N TYR A 155 -7.81 2.63 -5.08
CA TYR A 155 -6.47 2.92 -4.60
C TYR A 155 -6.16 2.18 -3.30
N GLU A 156 -5.03 1.50 -3.23
CA GLU A 156 -4.49 0.90 -1.99
C GLU A 156 -3.77 1.98 -1.17
N TRP A 157 -4.24 2.19 0.06
CA TRP A 157 -3.67 3.14 1.01
C TRP A 157 -2.60 2.46 1.86
N GLN A 158 -1.44 3.09 1.97
CA GLN A 158 -0.30 2.55 2.69
C GLN A 158 0.34 3.60 3.59
N LEU A 159 0.57 3.23 4.85
CA LEU A 159 1.30 4.05 5.80
C LEU A 159 2.77 3.67 5.79
N LYS A 160 3.65 4.62 5.45
CA LYS A 160 5.11 4.44 5.51
C LYS A 160 5.65 5.05 6.79
N GLY A 161 6.35 4.25 7.59
CA GLY A 161 6.85 4.60 8.93
C GLY A 161 5.95 4.09 10.07
N ALA A 162 4.94 3.30 9.75
CA ALA A 162 3.92 2.83 10.70
C ALA A 162 4.36 1.65 11.60
N GLY A 163 5.65 1.34 11.66
CA GLY A 163 6.19 0.31 12.56
C GLY A 163 6.75 -0.92 11.84
N LYS A 164 7.19 -1.88 12.65
CA LYS A 164 7.82 -3.11 12.17
C LYS A 164 6.81 -4.07 11.54
N THR A 165 7.32 -4.85 10.60
CA THR A 165 6.64 -5.94 9.92
C THR A 165 7.58 -7.14 9.84
N PRO A 166 7.12 -8.32 9.38
CA PRO A 166 8.00 -9.44 9.08
C PRO A 166 9.13 -9.12 8.09
N TYR A 167 8.99 -8.03 7.35
CA TYR A 167 9.91 -7.62 6.30
C TYR A 167 10.90 -6.54 6.74
N SER A 168 10.88 -6.09 8.01
CA SER A 168 11.77 -5.00 8.47
C SER A 168 13.25 -5.38 8.50
N ARG A 169 13.58 -6.68 8.41
CA ARG A 169 14.93 -7.22 8.55
C ARG A 169 15.58 -6.75 9.86
N PHE A 170 16.55 -5.85 9.78
CA PHE A 170 17.27 -5.29 10.92
C PHE A 170 16.81 -3.86 11.27
N ALA A 171 15.85 -3.30 10.52
CA ALA A 171 15.41 -1.92 10.69
C ALA A 171 14.28 -1.78 11.73
N ASP A 172 14.06 -0.54 12.17
CA ASP A 172 13.07 -0.16 13.18
C ASP A 172 11.63 -0.05 12.68
N GLY A 173 11.39 -0.15 11.36
CA GLY A 173 10.06 0.01 10.78
C GLY A 173 9.57 1.47 10.73
N LYS A 174 10.42 2.45 11.08
CA LYS A 174 10.06 3.87 11.16
C LYS A 174 10.62 4.69 10.00
N ALA A 175 10.01 5.85 9.77
CA ALA A 175 10.50 6.87 8.86
C ALA A 175 10.78 8.17 9.63
N VAL A 176 11.77 8.94 9.18
CA VAL A 176 12.14 10.23 9.78
C VAL A 176 11.42 11.36 9.07
N LEU A 177 11.12 12.44 9.79
CA LEU A 177 10.39 13.60 9.28
C LEU A 177 10.98 14.15 7.98
N ARG A 178 12.31 14.32 7.90
CA ARG A 178 12.97 14.85 6.69
C ARG A 178 12.71 14.02 5.43
N SER A 179 12.70 12.69 5.53
CA SER A 179 12.46 11.80 4.39
C SER A 179 10.99 11.83 3.99
N SER A 180 10.12 11.92 4.98
CA SER A 180 8.68 11.97 4.82
C SER A 180 8.22 13.26 4.13
N ILE A 181 8.78 14.41 4.51
CA ILE A 181 8.56 15.70 3.82
C ILE A 181 8.92 15.60 2.34
N ARG A 182 10.12 15.07 2.03
CA ARG A 182 10.58 14.95 0.64
C ARG A 182 9.67 14.06 -0.20
N GLU A 183 9.25 12.91 0.34
CA GLU A 183 8.34 12.00 -0.38
C GLU A 183 6.97 12.62 -0.61
N PHE A 184 6.38 13.28 0.41
CA PHE A 184 5.11 13.97 0.29
C PHE A 184 5.15 15.04 -0.82
N VAL A 185 6.13 15.96 -0.74
CA VAL A 185 6.26 17.07 -1.68
C VAL A 185 6.54 16.58 -3.10
N VAL A 186 7.51 15.68 -3.29
CA VAL A 186 7.89 15.22 -4.63
C VAL A 186 6.78 14.41 -5.28
N SER A 187 6.07 13.56 -4.52
CA SER A 187 4.94 12.78 -5.07
C SER A 187 3.85 13.69 -5.63
N GLU A 188 3.42 14.69 -4.87
CA GLU A 188 2.36 15.59 -5.32
C GLU A 188 2.83 16.56 -6.39
N TYR A 189 4.11 16.96 -6.38
CA TYR A 189 4.70 17.80 -7.41
C TYR A 189 4.78 17.07 -8.76
N LEU A 190 5.28 15.83 -8.79
CA LEU A 190 5.32 15.02 -10.01
C LEU A 190 3.92 14.82 -10.60
N ASN A 191 2.94 14.55 -9.74
CA ASN A 191 1.54 14.45 -10.18
C ASN A 191 1.03 15.77 -10.76
N ALA A 192 1.35 16.91 -10.15
CA ALA A 192 0.96 18.21 -10.66
C ALA A 192 1.58 18.52 -12.04
N LEU A 193 2.73 17.93 -12.35
CA LEU A 193 3.37 17.98 -13.68
C LEU A 193 2.80 16.95 -14.67
N GLY A 194 1.85 16.11 -14.26
CA GLY A 194 1.30 15.03 -15.10
C GLY A 194 2.23 13.83 -15.26
N ILE A 195 3.26 13.70 -14.42
CA ILE A 195 4.19 12.56 -14.44
C ILE A 195 3.59 11.43 -13.58
N PRO A 196 3.44 10.19 -14.11
CA PRO A 196 2.93 9.07 -13.33
C PRO A 196 3.78 8.82 -12.08
N THR A 197 3.12 8.82 -10.92
CA THR A 197 3.77 8.68 -9.62
C THR A 197 2.81 8.07 -8.61
N THR A 198 3.34 7.43 -7.57
CA THR A 198 2.57 7.21 -6.35
C THR A 198 2.19 8.56 -5.76
N ARG A 199 1.06 8.61 -5.07
CA ARG A 199 0.51 9.85 -4.51
C ARG A 199 0.67 9.87 -2.99
N ALA A 200 0.71 11.07 -2.41
CA ALA A 200 0.84 11.26 -0.98
C ALA A 200 -0.37 12.02 -0.44
N LEU A 201 -1.15 11.36 0.41
CA LEU A 201 -2.34 11.94 1.03
C LEU A 201 -1.96 12.85 2.20
N SER A 202 -1.10 12.39 3.11
CA SER A 202 -0.80 13.14 4.32
C SER A 202 0.62 12.95 4.84
N LEU A 203 1.04 13.89 5.67
CA LEU A 203 2.26 13.85 6.47
C LEU A 203 1.91 14.02 7.95
N THR A 204 2.22 13.01 8.75
CA THR A 204 1.99 12.99 10.20
C THR A 204 3.33 12.99 10.94
N LEU A 205 3.53 13.92 11.85
CA LEU A 205 4.64 13.93 12.80
C LEU A 205 4.31 13.01 13.99
N CYS A 206 5.32 12.24 14.41
CA CYS A 206 5.24 11.33 15.55
C CYS A 206 6.23 11.82 16.62
N PRO A 207 5.88 12.82 17.44
CA PRO A 207 6.85 13.51 18.30
C PRO A 207 7.49 12.61 19.36
N LYS A 208 6.77 11.59 19.84
CA LYS A 208 7.30 10.59 20.80
C LYS A 208 8.11 9.47 20.15
N SER A 209 8.15 9.41 18.81
CA SER A 209 8.96 8.42 18.09
C SER A 209 10.33 9.02 17.77
N GLN A 210 11.34 8.69 18.56
CA GLN A 210 12.72 9.05 18.25
C GLN A 210 13.37 7.98 17.37
N VAL A 211 13.85 8.39 16.20
CA VAL A 211 14.38 7.47 15.18
C VAL A 211 15.86 7.76 14.99
N SER A 212 16.70 6.75 15.21
CA SER A 212 18.14 6.86 15.04
C SER A 212 18.55 6.59 13.60
N ARG A 213 19.20 7.56 12.96
CA ARG A 213 19.87 7.41 11.65
C ARG A 213 21.32 7.89 11.81
N GLU A 214 21.78 8.83 10.99
CA GLU A 214 23.04 9.54 11.22
C GLU A 214 22.98 10.42 12.48
N ARG A 215 21.77 10.85 12.86
CA ARG A 215 21.44 11.55 14.10
C ARG A 215 20.07 11.08 14.59
N VAL A 216 19.70 11.44 15.82
CA VAL A 216 18.34 11.24 16.32
C VAL A 216 17.43 12.27 15.66
N GLU A 217 16.34 11.79 15.05
CA GLU A 217 15.36 12.61 14.36
C GLU A 217 13.94 12.24 14.81
N PRO A 218 12.98 13.18 14.75
CA PRO A 218 11.59 12.84 14.99
C PRO A 218 11.07 11.89 13.89
N GLY A 219 10.29 10.91 14.32
CA GLY A 219 9.58 9.99 13.46
C GLY A 219 8.43 10.70 12.73
N ALA A 220 8.07 10.15 11.58
CA ALA A 220 6.91 10.60 10.83
C ALA A 220 6.29 9.44 10.05
N ILE A 221 5.01 9.58 9.74
CA ILE A 221 4.26 8.69 8.87
C ILE A 221 3.82 9.47 7.63
N VAL A 222 4.02 8.89 6.44
CA VAL A 222 3.39 9.36 5.20
C VAL A 222 2.28 8.38 4.84
N CYS A 223 1.05 8.87 4.73
CA CYS A 223 0.00 8.11 4.07
C CYS A 223 0.13 8.32 2.57
N ARG A 224 0.43 7.24 1.84
CA ARG A 224 0.61 7.21 0.41
C ARG A 224 -0.38 6.27 -0.24
N PHE A 225 -0.73 6.49 -1.50
CA PHE A 225 -1.68 5.64 -2.20
C PHE A 225 -1.30 5.46 -3.67
N ALA A 226 -1.73 4.33 -4.22
CA ALA A 226 -1.54 3.96 -5.61
C ALA A 226 -2.60 2.91 -6.01
N GLN A 227 -2.87 2.75 -7.30
CA GLN A 227 -3.77 1.68 -7.77
C GLN A 227 -3.20 0.27 -7.52
N SER A 228 -1.86 0.16 -7.42
CA SER A 228 -1.16 -1.07 -7.07
C SER A 228 0.21 -0.77 -6.46
N TRP A 229 0.65 -1.62 -5.53
CA TRP A 229 2.01 -1.63 -4.98
C TRP A 229 2.85 -2.82 -5.46
N LEU A 230 2.39 -3.53 -6.50
CA LEU A 230 3.16 -4.58 -7.13
C LEU A 230 4.42 -4.02 -7.80
N ARG A 231 5.48 -4.83 -7.77
CA ARG A 231 6.83 -4.45 -8.25
C ARG A 231 7.36 -5.60 -9.10
N PHE A 232 8.39 -5.33 -9.92
CA PHE A 232 9.14 -6.41 -10.56
C PHE A 232 9.70 -7.40 -9.54
N GLY A 233 10.20 -6.86 -8.42
CA GLY A 233 10.66 -7.64 -7.27
C GLY A 233 9.65 -8.63 -6.68
N THR A 234 8.34 -8.38 -6.86
CA THR A 234 7.31 -9.35 -6.46
C THR A 234 7.45 -10.64 -7.28
N PHE A 235 7.53 -10.51 -8.61
CA PHE A 235 7.74 -11.64 -9.52
C PHE A 235 9.13 -12.25 -9.38
N ASP A 236 10.17 -11.43 -9.18
CA ASP A 236 11.54 -11.93 -9.02
C ASP A 236 11.68 -12.88 -7.82
N LEU A 237 11.02 -12.58 -6.71
CA LEU A 237 11.07 -13.44 -5.53
C LEU A 237 10.47 -14.81 -5.81
N MET A 238 9.29 -14.85 -6.43
CA MET A 238 8.64 -16.11 -6.80
C MET A 238 9.49 -16.89 -7.80
N ARG A 239 10.05 -16.19 -8.81
CA ARG A 239 10.95 -16.77 -9.80
C ARG A 239 12.19 -17.39 -9.15
N SER A 240 12.84 -16.68 -8.23
CA SER A 240 14.02 -17.16 -7.51
C SER A 240 13.76 -18.42 -6.67
N ARG A 241 12.49 -18.64 -6.29
CA ARG A 241 12.03 -19.79 -5.51
C ARG A 241 11.49 -20.93 -6.37
N GLY A 242 11.41 -20.76 -7.68
CA GLY A 242 10.81 -21.74 -8.59
C GLY A 242 9.29 -21.83 -8.49
N ASP A 243 8.62 -20.87 -7.86
CA ASP A 243 7.18 -20.92 -7.60
C ASP A 243 6.35 -20.48 -8.82
N ARG A 244 6.25 -21.37 -9.81
CA ARG A 244 5.51 -21.12 -11.05
C ARG A 244 4.00 -20.98 -10.82
N GLY A 245 3.46 -21.65 -9.82
CA GLY A 245 2.04 -21.57 -9.47
C GLY A 245 1.68 -20.15 -9.01
N LEU A 246 2.47 -19.61 -8.09
CA LEU A 246 2.25 -18.27 -7.56
C LEU A 246 2.52 -17.17 -8.58
N ILE A 247 3.49 -17.37 -9.50
CA ILE A 247 3.69 -16.47 -10.65
C ILE A 247 2.42 -16.37 -11.48
N ARG A 248 1.82 -17.51 -11.86
CA ARG A 248 0.58 -17.52 -12.66
C ARG A 248 -0.55 -16.83 -11.92
N ARG A 249 -0.77 -17.17 -10.64
CA ARG A 249 -1.81 -16.53 -9.82
C ARG A 249 -1.63 -15.02 -9.72
N THR A 250 -0.39 -14.56 -9.50
CA THR A 250 -0.10 -13.12 -9.42
C THR A 250 -0.25 -12.43 -10.78
N ALA A 251 0.12 -13.08 -11.88
CA ALA A 251 -0.10 -12.56 -13.22
C ALA A 251 -1.59 -12.43 -13.55
N THR A 252 -2.41 -13.42 -13.17
CA THR A 252 -3.87 -13.35 -13.27
C THR A 252 -4.43 -12.20 -12.47
N TYR A 253 -4.00 -12.03 -11.21
CA TYR A 253 -4.41 -10.88 -10.40
C TYR A 253 -4.07 -9.55 -11.08
N VAL A 254 -2.87 -9.40 -11.64
CA VAL A 254 -2.47 -8.18 -12.36
C VAL A 254 -3.38 -7.93 -13.58
N ALA A 255 -3.60 -8.94 -14.41
CA ALA A 255 -4.44 -8.81 -15.60
C ALA A 255 -5.88 -8.42 -15.25
N GLU A 256 -6.48 -9.13 -14.31
CA GLU A 256 -7.88 -8.93 -13.88
C GLU A 256 -8.05 -7.60 -13.14
N GLN A 257 -7.20 -7.31 -12.15
CA GLN A 257 -7.44 -6.27 -11.16
C GLN A 257 -6.73 -4.94 -11.45
N ALA A 258 -5.61 -4.96 -12.17
CA ALA A 258 -4.86 -3.75 -12.53
C ALA A 258 -5.10 -3.29 -13.97
N PHE A 259 -5.34 -4.23 -14.90
CA PHE A 259 -5.63 -3.91 -16.30
C PHE A 259 -7.09 -4.11 -16.70
N GLY A 260 -7.94 -4.61 -15.78
CA GLY A 260 -9.38 -4.73 -16.01
C GLY A 260 -9.78 -5.87 -16.94
N GLY A 261 -8.92 -6.88 -17.09
CA GLY A 261 -9.12 -8.07 -17.91
C GLY A 261 -7.92 -8.41 -18.80
N TRP A 262 -7.77 -9.69 -19.13
CA TRP A 262 -6.73 -10.19 -20.06
C TRP A 262 -6.87 -9.61 -21.47
N ASP A 263 -8.09 -9.31 -21.87
CA ASP A 263 -8.45 -8.69 -23.14
C ASP A 263 -8.00 -7.23 -23.25
N LYS A 264 -7.79 -6.56 -22.11
CA LYS A 264 -7.38 -5.15 -22.02
C LYS A 264 -5.89 -4.96 -21.77
N LEU A 265 -5.11 -6.05 -21.76
CA LEU A 265 -3.68 -5.95 -21.56
C LEU A 265 -3.02 -5.10 -22.67
N PRO A 266 -2.15 -4.15 -22.31
CA PRO A 266 -1.38 -3.43 -23.31
C PRO A 266 -0.49 -4.42 -24.07
N ALA A 267 -0.48 -4.32 -25.40
CA ALA A 267 0.29 -5.20 -26.28
C ALA A 267 -0.07 -6.70 -26.16
N ARG A 268 -1.35 -7.03 -25.94
CA ARG A 268 -1.86 -8.40 -26.05
C ARG A 268 -1.45 -8.99 -27.40
N VAL A 269 -0.76 -10.14 -27.36
CA VAL A 269 -0.48 -10.93 -28.57
C VAL A 269 -1.71 -11.78 -28.86
N GLU A 270 -2.35 -11.55 -30.01
CA GLU A 270 -3.43 -12.41 -30.48
C GLU A 270 -2.85 -13.77 -30.90
N ILE A 271 -3.18 -14.81 -30.14
CA ILE A 271 -2.90 -16.18 -30.57
C ILE A 271 -3.96 -16.51 -31.61
N LYS A 272 -3.59 -16.52 -32.89
CA LYS A 272 -4.47 -17.01 -33.96
C LYS A 272 -4.74 -18.50 -33.71
N GLU A 273 -6.00 -18.87 -33.52
CA GLU A 273 -6.40 -20.27 -33.51
C GLU A 273 -5.98 -20.93 -34.83
N GLY A 274 -5.08 -21.91 -34.76
CA GLY A 274 -4.60 -22.68 -35.92
C GLY A 274 -3.09 -22.62 -36.20
N GLY A 275 -2.30 -21.83 -35.47
CA GLY A 275 -0.84 -21.85 -35.59
C GLY A 275 -0.22 -22.98 -34.76
N SER A 276 0.17 -24.08 -35.41
CA SER A 276 1.10 -25.06 -34.84
C SER A 276 2.35 -24.34 -34.32
N ALA A 277 2.67 -24.52 -33.05
CA ALA A 277 3.97 -24.17 -32.51
C ALA A 277 4.98 -25.20 -33.06
N THR A 278 5.76 -24.80 -34.06
CA THR A 278 7.05 -25.41 -34.40
C THR A 278 8.15 -24.60 -33.74
#